data_AF-A0A7C5X2I5-F1
#
_entry.id   AF-A0A7C5X2I5-F1
#
_cell.length_a   1.000
_cell.length_b   1.000
_cell.length_c   1.000
_cell.angle_alpha   90.00
_cell.angle_beta   90.00
_cell.angle_gamma   90.00
#
_symmetry.space_group_name_H-M   'P 1'
#
loop_
_entity.id
_entity.type
_entity.pdbx_description
1 polymer ?
#
loop_
_entity_poly.entity_id
_entity_poly.type
_entity_poly.pdbx_seq_one_letter_code
_entity_poly.pdbx_strand_id
1 'polypeptide(L)' 'MAKKENVLIVALACSQCGRYNYYVRKNRQKTRQKFAFRKYCKWCRKHTEHKEV' A
#
# COMPACT_ATOMS: atom_id res chain seq x y z
N MET A 1 3.98 -13.00 -27.37
CA MET A 1 2.73 -12.86 -26.61
C MET A 1 3.05 -12.23 -25.26
N ALA A 2 2.52 -11.05 -24.94
CA ALA A 2 2.79 -10.42 -23.64
C ALA A 2 2.03 -11.16 -22.53
N LYS A 3 2.75 -11.74 -21.57
CA LYS A 3 2.13 -12.31 -20.36
C LYS A 3 1.39 -11.20 -19.63
N LYS A 4 0.06 -11.30 -19.56
CA LYS A 4 -0.79 -10.39 -18.78
C LYS A 4 -0.61 -10.72 -17.31
N GLU A 5 0.33 -10.04 -16.65
CA GLU A 5 0.53 -10.21 -15.21
C GLU A 5 -0.65 -9.62 -14.42
N ASN A 6 -1.10 -10.35 -13.40
CA ASN A 6 -2.24 -10.00 -12.57
C ASN A 6 -1.83 -8.96 -11.51
N VAL A 7 -1.66 -7.72 -11.97
CA VAL A 7 -1.27 -6.56 -11.16
C VAL A 7 -2.52 -5.80 -10.72
N LEU A 8 -2.73 -5.72 -9.41
CA LEU A 8 -3.79 -4.96 -8.76
C LEU A 8 -3.22 -3.69 -8.16
N ILE A 9 -4.01 -2.63 -8.10
CA ILE A 9 -3.66 -1.41 -7.36
C ILE A 9 -4.28 -1.52 -5.98
N VAL A 10 -3.45 -1.49 -4.94
CA VAL A 10 -3.87 -1.53 -3.54
C VAL A 10 -3.59 -0.20 -2.87
N ALA A 11 -4.49 0.24 -2.01
CA ALA A 11 -4.30 1.45 -1.22
C ALA A 11 -3.57 1.12 0.09
N LEU A 12 -2.76 2.06 0.58
CA LEU A 12 -2.13 1.98 1.88
C LEU A 12 -2.80 2.99 2.83
N ALA A 13 -3.42 2.47 3.88
CA ALA A 13 -4.05 3.23 4.93
C ALA A 13 -3.04 3.55 6.04
N CYS A 14 -3.01 4.80 6.49
CA CYS A 14 -2.26 5.19 7.68
C CYS A 14 -2.86 4.51 8.93
N SER A 15 -2.04 3.83 9.73
CA SER A 15 -2.46 3.17 10.98
C SER A 15 -3.05 4.11 12.03
N GLN A 16 -2.76 5.41 11.97
CA GLN A 16 -3.19 6.37 12.99
C GLN A 16 -4.42 7.19 12.61
N CYS A 17 -4.55 7.58 11.34
CA CYS A 17 -5.68 8.39 10.89
C CYS A 17 -6.61 7.65 9.92
N GLY A 18 -6.29 6.40 9.54
CA GLY A 18 -7.08 5.59 8.63
C GLY A 18 -7.11 6.07 7.18
N ARG A 19 -6.43 7.18 6.85
CA ARG A 19 -6.49 7.79 5.51
C ARG A 19 -5.62 7.04 4.51
N TYR A 20 -6.18 6.86 3.32
CA TYR A 20 -5.48 6.33 2.16
C TYR A 20 -4.62 7.43 1.53
N ASN A 21 -3.31 7.35 1.73
CA ASN A 21 -2.37 8.37 1.23
C ASN A 21 -1.51 7.86 0.08
N TYR A 22 -1.41 6.54 -0.09
CA TYR A 22 -0.52 5.91 -1.06
C TYR A 22 -1.21 4.77 -1.78
N TYR A 23 -0.81 4.56 -3.03
CA TYR A 23 -1.26 3.46 -3.88
C TYR A 23 -0.04 2.67 -4.36
N VAL A 24 -0.11 1.35 -4.26
CA VAL A 24 0.97 0.45 -4.69
C VAL A 24 0.41 -0.56 -5.68
N ARG A 25 1.21 -0.90 -6.69
CA ARG A 25 0.90 -1.99 -7.61
C ARG A 25 1.37 -3.30 -6.99
N LYS A 26 0.43 -4.17 -6.64
CA LYS A 26 0.70 -5.50 -6.09
C LYS A 26 0.38 -6.56 -7.13
N ASN A 27 1.35 -7.41 -7.42
CA ASN A 27 1.09 -8.62 -8.21
C ASN A 27 0.60 -9.72 -7.25
N ARG A 28 -0.66 -10.13 -7.39
CA ARG A 28 -1.31 -11.10 -6.49
C ARG A 28 -0.65 -12.49 -6.54
N GLN A 29 -0.01 -12.82 -7.66
CA GLN A 29 0.67 -14.11 -7.83
C GLN A 29 2.04 -14.13 -7.14
N LYS A 30 2.80 -13.02 -7.22
CA LYS A 30 4.17 -12.95 -6.73
C LYS A 30 4.26 -12.50 -5.26
N THR A 31 3.32 -11.67 -4.81
CA THR A 31 3.40 -11.06 -3.48
C THR A 31 2.11 -11.33 -2.70
N ARG A 32 2.14 -12.38 -1.85
CA ARG A 32 1.01 -12.76 -0.98
C ARG A 32 1.00 -12.04 0.37
N GLN A 33 2.17 -11.53 0.82
CA GLN A 33 2.29 -10.85 2.10
C GLN A 33 1.63 -9.46 2.05
N LYS A 34 1.10 -9.02 3.21
CA LYS A 34 0.53 -7.68 3.36
C LYS A 34 1.65 -6.65 3.39
N PHE A 35 1.51 -5.58 2.62
CA PHE A 35 2.49 -4.49 2.68
C PHE A 35 2.28 -3.62 3.91
N ALA A 36 3.37 -3.40 4.65
CA ALA A 36 3.45 -2.43 5.73
C ALA A 36 4.69 -1.55 5.49
N PHE A 37 4.47 -0.27 5.20
CA PHE A 37 5.55 0.67 4.94
C PHE A 37 5.52 1.82 5.93
N ARG A 38 6.67 2.19 6.48
CA ARG A 38 6.80 3.44 7.25
C ARG A 38 6.90 4.61 6.28
N LYS A 39 5.84 5.41 6.21
CA LYS A 39 5.74 6.58 5.34
C LYS A 39 5.24 7.79 6.11
N TYR A 40 5.58 8.96 5.61
CA TYR A 40 5.11 10.21 6.19
C TYR A 40 3.61 10.39 5.95
N CYS A 41 2.84 10.63 7.01
CA CYS A 41 1.45 11.02 6.89
C CYS A 41 1.34 12.54 6.94
N LYS A 42 0.87 13.17 5.85
CA LYS A 42 0.64 14.64 5.79
C LYS A 42 -0.31 15.14 6.89
N TRP A 43 -1.27 14.30 7.29
CA TRP A 43 -2.29 14.65 8.28
C TRP A 43 -1.76 14.55 9.72
N CYS A 44 -1.03 13.47 10.03
CA CYS A 44 -0.43 13.28 11.35
C CYS A 44 0.91 14.02 11.52
N ARG A 45 1.44 14.60 10.44
CA ARG A 45 2.75 15.27 10.35
C ARG A 45 3.92 14.45 10.91
N LYS A 46 3.84 13.13 10.79
CA LYS A 46 4.87 12.20 11.27
C LYS A 46 4.92 10.94 10.43
N HIS A 47 6.01 10.20 10.56
CA HIS A 47 6.18 8.91 9.91
C HIS A 47 5.41 7.85 10.68
N THR A 48 4.45 7.22 10.01
CA THR A 48 3.60 6.18 10.57
C THR A 48 3.62 4.95 9.68
N GLU A 49 3.26 3.82 10.25
CA GLU A 49 3.07 2.60 9.47
C GLU A 49 1.80 2.71 8.64
N HIS A 50 1.96 2.60 7.33
CA HIS A 50 0.88 2.53 6.37
C HIS A 50 0.71 1.08 5.95
N LYS A 51 -0.47 0.52 6.20
CA LYS A 51 -0.81 -0.89 5.93
C LYS A 51 -1.73 -1.00 4.72
N GLU A 52 -1.55 -2.05 3.95
CA GLU A 52 -2.45 -2.42 2.85
C GLU A 52 -3.87 -2.68 3.36
N VAL A 53 -4.85 -2.07 2.67
CA VAL A 53 -6.29 -2.36 2.76
C VAL A 53 -6.76 -3.11 1.54
#